data_AF-A0A124ITX2-F1
#
_entry.id   AF-A0A124ITX2-F1
#
_cell.length_a   1.000
_cell.length_b   1.000
_cell.length_c   1.000
_cell.angle_alpha   90.00
_cell.angle_beta   90.00
_cell.angle_gamma   90.00
#
_symmetry.space_group_name_H-M   'P 1'
#
loop_
_entity.id
_entity.type
_entity.pdbx_description
1 polymer ?
#
loop_
_entity_poly.entity_id
_entity_poly.type
_entity_poly.pdbx_seq_one_letter_code
_entity_poly.pdbx_strand_id
1 'polypeptide(L)'
;MQLLIKGNEYDYVEFDYLHTTDWTINTTELRYVFTVFNTYVDTSMDYILEFAIVKVWSRADLKRLLRVISRHRNIKGVLSIRPLNDGYPKNIQVVLKGDAGDSTRYLAHILGGVEVKAVYEDGVEHWGFLFPSSEKAYSFISMVNSHGKVSHVKEGRVTIDDLIPRVMKMATLLLSPGELKAMKYAYDRGFFEVPRRIRLDGLAKELGISKATLDSYIRNAVDKIIRAMFIDEDYLA
;
A
#
# COMPACT_ATOMS: atom_id res chain seq x y z
N MET A 1 10.10 28.13 -28.53
CA MET A 1 9.57 28.41 -27.18
C MET A 1 9.75 27.15 -26.35
N GLN A 2 10.88 27.02 -25.68
CA GLN A 2 11.23 25.86 -24.88
C GLN A 2 10.60 26.08 -23.50
N LEU A 3 9.44 25.46 -23.25
CA LEU A 3 8.86 25.39 -21.91
C LEU A 3 9.85 24.60 -21.05
N LEU A 4 10.71 25.32 -20.34
CA LEU A 4 11.45 24.78 -19.20
C LEU A 4 10.41 24.40 -18.15
N ILE A 5 9.91 23.16 -18.21
CA ILE A 5 9.21 22.54 -17.09
C ILE A 5 10.27 22.39 -16.00
N LYS A 6 10.41 23.41 -15.15
CA LYS A 6 11.04 23.21 -13.84
C LYS A 6 10.25 22.07 -13.20
N GLY A 7 10.92 20.96 -12.86
CA GLY A 7 10.28 19.89 -12.12
C GLY A 7 9.61 20.49 -10.89
N ASN A 8 8.29 20.32 -10.76
CA ASN A 8 7.57 20.78 -9.58
C ASN A 8 8.07 19.95 -8.41
N GLU A 9 8.95 20.53 -7.59
CA GLU A 9 9.35 19.94 -6.32
C GLU A 9 8.16 19.97 -5.35
N TYR A 10 7.92 18.85 -4.70
CA TYR A 10 6.95 18.72 -3.62
C TYR A 10 7.67 18.56 -2.29
N ASP A 11 7.08 19.10 -1.23
CA ASP A 11 7.52 18.83 0.14
C ASP A 11 7.04 17.44 0.54
N TYR A 12 7.99 16.56 0.85
CA TYR A 12 7.73 15.24 1.39
C TYR A 12 7.79 15.30 2.92
N VAL A 13 6.77 14.76 3.58
CA VAL A 13 6.76 14.56 5.02
C VAL A 13 6.42 13.11 5.34
N GLU A 14 7.22 12.50 6.20
CA GLU A 14 7.01 11.15 6.74
C GLU A 14 7.03 11.21 8.26
N PHE A 15 6.12 10.48 8.91
CA PHE A 15 6.00 10.49 10.36
C PHE A 15 5.29 9.24 10.86
N ASP A 16 5.48 8.98 12.15
CA ASP A 16 4.70 8.00 12.91
C ASP A 16 3.56 8.73 13.62
N TYR A 17 2.41 8.09 13.66
CA TYR A 17 1.21 8.66 14.25
C TYR A 17 0.51 7.67 15.15
N LEU A 18 0.37 8.05 16.42
CA LEU A 18 -0.50 7.37 17.36
C LEU A 18 -1.87 8.05 17.29
N HIS A 19 -2.75 7.51 16.46
CA HIS A 19 -4.07 8.06 16.20
C HIS A 19 -5.05 7.61 17.30
N THR A 20 -5.34 8.51 18.24
CA THR A 20 -6.06 8.12 19.47
C THR A 20 -7.54 7.81 19.25
N THR A 21 -8.10 8.29 18.14
CA THR A 21 -9.51 8.14 17.79
C THR A 21 -9.78 7.04 16.76
N ASP A 22 -8.74 6.40 16.21
CA ASP A 22 -8.85 5.41 15.14
C ASP A 22 -8.71 3.94 15.62
N TRP A 23 -9.05 2.99 14.76
CA TRP A 23 -9.04 1.57 15.10
C TRP A 23 -7.64 1.02 15.36
N THR A 24 -6.61 1.65 14.78
CA THR A 24 -5.21 1.24 14.88
C THR A 24 -4.75 1.17 16.34
N ILE A 25 -5.14 2.09 17.22
CA ILE A 25 -4.74 2.07 18.64
C ILE A 25 -5.11 0.77 19.38
N ASN A 26 -6.14 0.06 18.89
CA ASN A 26 -6.66 -1.17 19.51
C ASN A 26 -5.97 -2.45 18.99
N THR A 27 -4.82 -2.33 18.31
CA THR A 27 -4.13 -3.46 17.68
C THR A 27 -2.68 -3.67 18.16
N THR A 28 -2.25 -2.99 19.21
CA THR A 28 -0.87 -3.05 19.76
C THR A 28 -0.39 -4.46 20.15
N GLU A 29 -1.31 -5.38 20.45
CA GLU A 29 -0.99 -6.78 20.78
C GLU A 29 -1.09 -7.74 19.58
N LEU A 30 -1.38 -7.24 18.39
CA LEU A 30 -1.63 -8.05 17.19
C LEU A 30 -0.42 -8.04 16.28
N ARG A 31 -0.01 -9.22 15.82
CA ARG A 31 1.06 -9.32 14.82
C ARG A 31 0.50 -9.24 13.41
N TYR A 32 0.51 -8.03 12.84
CA TYR A 32 0.07 -7.77 11.47
C TYR A 32 0.84 -6.61 10.83
N VAL A 33 0.77 -6.50 9.51
CA VAL A 33 1.17 -5.32 8.75
C VAL A 33 0.05 -4.99 7.78
N PHE A 34 -0.53 -3.80 7.90
CA PHE A 34 -1.59 -3.31 7.03
C PHE A 34 -1.00 -2.24 6.11
N THR A 35 -0.85 -2.54 4.83
CA THR A 35 -0.26 -1.62 3.85
C THR A 35 -1.34 -1.13 2.91
N VAL A 36 -1.66 0.16 2.96
CA VAL A 36 -2.59 0.77 2.00
C VAL A 36 -1.84 1.01 0.71
N PHE A 37 -2.42 0.55 -0.39
CA PHE A 37 -1.83 0.67 -1.71
C PHE A 37 -2.66 1.52 -2.68
N ASN A 38 -3.90 1.85 -2.34
CA ASN A 38 -4.67 2.84 -3.07
C ASN A 38 -5.76 3.42 -2.17
N THR A 39 -6.20 4.64 -2.45
CA THR A 39 -7.26 5.31 -1.71
C THR A 39 -8.14 6.09 -2.68
N TYR A 40 -9.40 6.24 -2.30
CA TYR A 40 -10.31 7.19 -2.95
C TYR A 40 -10.86 8.14 -1.89
N VAL A 41 -10.59 9.42 -2.09
CA VAL A 41 -11.03 10.51 -1.22
C VAL A 41 -11.85 11.47 -2.07
N ASP A 42 -13.13 11.60 -1.74
CA ASP A 42 -14.04 12.57 -2.34
C ASP A 42 -14.59 13.45 -1.23
N THR A 43 -14.35 14.76 -1.33
CA THR A 43 -14.76 15.74 -0.32
C THR A 43 -16.28 15.97 -0.26
N SER A 44 -17.02 15.53 -1.29
CA SER A 44 -18.48 15.53 -1.29
C SER A 44 -19.09 14.32 -0.57
N MET A 45 -18.28 13.29 -0.31
CA MET A 45 -18.71 12.07 0.37
C MET A 45 -18.32 12.10 1.85
N ASP A 46 -19.14 11.47 2.69
CA ASP A 46 -18.84 11.32 4.11
C ASP A 46 -17.89 10.15 4.40
N TYR A 47 -17.32 9.52 3.37
CA TYR A 47 -16.47 8.35 3.50
C TYR A 47 -15.27 8.38 2.57
N ILE A 48 -14.27 7.59 2.93
CA ILE A 48 -13.12 7.27 2.07
C ILE A 48 -13.10 5.78 1.75
N LEU A 49 -12.53 5.41 0.61
CA LEU A 49 -12.23 4.00 0.31
C LEU A 49 -10.73 3.75 0.45
N GLU A 50 -10.39 2.66 1.12
CA GLU A 50 -9.02 2.23 1.32
C GLU A 50 -8.83 0.84 0.74
N PHE A 51 -7.86 0.69 -0.15
CA PHE A 51 -7.46 -0.57 -0.74
C PHE A 51 -6.13 -0.97 -0.12
N ALA A 52 -6.12 -2.09 0.61
CA ALA A 52 -4.98 -2.47 1.41
C ALA A 52 -4.63 -3.95 1.26
N ILE A 53 -3.37 -4.28 1.53
CA ILE A 53 -2.89 -5.63 1.77
C ILE A 53 -2.57 -5.79 3.25
N VAL A 54 -3.16 -6.79 3.87
CA VAL A 54 -2.94 -7.16 5.27
C VAL A 54 -2.13 -8.43 5.32
N LYS A 55 -0.92 -8.35 5.87
CA LYS A 55 -0.10 -9.50 6.22
C LYS A 55 -0.32 -9.84 7.69
N VAL A 56 -0.64 -11.10 7.98
CA VAL A 56 -0.91 -11.57 9.34
C VAL A 56 -0.26 -12.93 9.57
N TRP A 57 0.21 -13.20 10.79
CA TRP A 57 1.00 -14.41 11.09
C TRP A 57 0.20 -15.54 11.72
N SER A 58 -1.00 -15.28 12.24
CA SER A 58 -1.84 -16.32 12.82
C SER A 58 -3.33 -16.14 12.55
N ARG A 59 -4.09 -17.22 12.68
CA ARG A 59 -5.56 -17.19 12.59
C ARG A 59 -6.20 -16.41 13.74
N ALA A 60 -5.58 -16.46 14.92
CA ALA A 60 -6.03 -15.73 16.09
C ALA A 60 -5.93 -14.21 15.86
N ASP A 61 -4.77 -13.74 15.38
CA ASP A 61 -4.54 -12.32 15.09
C ASP A 61 -5.46 -11.83 13.99
N LEU A 62 -5.66 -12.61 12.92
CA LEU A 62 -6.58 -12.24 11.84
C LEU A 62 -8.01 -12.05 12.36
N LYS A 63 -8.50 -12.98 13.20
CA LYS A 63 -9.85 -12.91 13.76
C LYS A 63 -10.00 -11.71 14.70
N ARG A 64 -8.98 -11.39 15.49
CA ARG A 64 -8.98 -10.21 16.37
C ARG A 64 -8.94 -8.92 15.56
N LEU A 65 -8.04 -8.81 14.59
CA LEU A 65 -7.88 -7.65 13.72
C LEU A 65 -9.17 -7.31 12.97
N LEU A 66 -9.77 -8.29 12.28
CA LEU A 66 -11.02 -8.07 11.57
C LEU A 66 -12.17 -7.66 12.50
N ARG A 67 -12.19 -8.15 13.74
CA ARG A 67 -13.17 -7.74 14.74
C ARG A 67 -12.95 -6.29 15.20
N VAL A 68 -11.70 -5.88 15.41
CA VAL A 68 -11.37 -4.48 15.77
C VAL A 68 -11.83 -3.56 14.65
N ILE A 69 -11.41 -3.83 13.40
CA ILE A 69 -11.76 -3.03 12.23
C ILE A 69 -13.29 -2.97 12.04
N SER A 70 -13.97 -4.11 11.96
CA SER A 70 -15.41 -4.16 11.64
C SER A 70 -16.34 -3.55 12.69
N ARG A 71 -15.86 -3.33 13.92
CA ARG A 71 -16.67 -2.75 15.01
C ARG A 71 -16.31 -1.30 15.32
N HIS A 72 -15.26 -0.77 14.70
CA HIS A 72 -14.80 0.57 14.99
C HIS A 72 -15.71 1.60 14.33
N ARG A 73 -16.03 2.70 15.02
CA ARG A 73 -16.95 3.73 14.54
C ARG A 73 -16.45 4.43 13.26
N ASN A 74 -15.13 4.52 13.08
CA ASN A 74 -14.52 5.12 11.89
C ASN A 74 -14.54 4.17 10.68
N ILE A 75 -15.02 2.93 10.84
CA ILE A 75 -15.19 1.98 9.74
C ILE A 75 -16.67 1.84 9.44
N LYS A 76 -17.12 2.48 8.35
CA LYS A 76 -18.48 2.40 7.83
C LYS A 76 -18.78 1.07 7.15
N GLY A 77 -17.76 0.34 6.72
CA GLY A 77 -17.93 -1.00 6.17
C GLY A 77 -16.64 -1.68 5.74
N VAL A 78 -16.67 -3.01 5.71
CA VAL A 78 -15.64 -3.84 5.09
C VAL A 78 -16.21 -4.39 3.79
N LEU A 79 -15.80 -3.81 2.66
CA LEU A 79 -16.41 -4.07 1.35
C LEU A 79 -15.90 -5.36 0.71
N SER A 80 -14.63 -5.70 0.94
CA SER A 80 -14.01 -6.89 0.37
C SER A 80 -12.90 -7.44 1.26
N ILE A 81 -12.78 -8.77 1.31
CA ILE A 81 -11.68 -9.51 1.94
C ILE A 81 -11.34 -10.69 1.03
N ARG A 82 -10.14 -10.69 0.45
CA ARG A 82 -9.68 -11.73 -0.49
C ARG A 82 -8.28 -12.23 -0.13
N PRO A 83 -8.09 -13.52 0.23
CA PRO A 83 -6.75 -14.06 0.47
C PRO A 83 -5.93 -14.11 -0.82
N LEU A 84 -4.66 -13.75 -0.74
CA LEU A 84 -3.70 -13.80 -1.85
C LEU A 84 -2.81 -15.05 -1.83
N ASN A 85 -2.75 -15.73 -0.68
CA ASN A 85 -2.04 -16.99 -0.52
C ASN A 85 -2.69 -17.88 0.53
N ASP A 86 -2.36 -19.17 0.44
CA ASP A 86 -2.67 -20.16 1.46
C ASP A 86 -1.62 -20.15 2.59
N GLY A 87 -2.01 -20.69 3.74
CA GLY A 87 -1.15 -20.77 4.92
C GLY A 87 -0.84 -19.42 5.59
N TYR A 88 0.01 -19.47 6.60
CA TYR A 88 0.55 -18.31 7.31
C TYR A 88 2.06 -18.16 7.06
N PRO A 89 2.62 -16.94 6.97
CA PRO A 89 1.91 -15.66 7.04
C PRO A 89 0.96 -15.47 5.84
N LYS A 90 -0.25 -15.02 6.14
CA LYS A 90 -1.32 -14.86 5.17
C LYS A 90 -1.36 -13.41 4.71
N ASN A 91 -1.38 -13.19 3.41
CA ASN A 91 -1.63 -11.88 2.81
C ASN A 91 -3.08 -11.83 2.32
N ILE A 92 -3.76 -10.76 2.63
CA ILE A 92 -5.19 -10.59 2.39
C ILE A 92 -5.39 -9.21 1.79
N GLN A 93 -5.99 -9.15 0.62
CA GLN A 93 -6.51 -7.90 0.09
C GLN A 93 -7.78 -7.53 0.86
N VAL A 94 -7.84 -6.29 1.34
CA VAL A 94 -8.98 -5.74 2.07
C VAL A 94 -9.38 -4.42 1.43
N VAL A 95 -10.69 -4.19 1.31
CA VAL A 95 -11.24 -2.89 0.94
C VAL A 95 -12.09 -2.38 2.08
N LEU A 96 -11.71 -1.23 2.65
CA LEU A 96 -12.43 -0.59 3.76
C LEU A 96 -13.15 0.67 3.26
N LYS A 97 -14.32 0.91 3.85
CA LYS A 97 -15.05 2.18 3.77
C LYS A 97 -14.87 2.88 5.10
N GLY A 98 -13.97 3.86 5.16
CA GLY A 98 -13.67 4.66 6.36
C GLY A 98 -14.55 5.90 6.46
N ASP A 99 -14.74 6.44 7.65
CA ASP A 99 -15.37 7.75 7.88
C ASP A 99 -14.41 8.88 7.45
N ALA A 100 -14.90 9.86 6.70
CA ALA A 100 -14.07 10.97 6.23
C ALA A 100 -13.80 12.03 7.30
N GLY A 101 -14.66 12.15 8.32
CA GLY A 101 -14.59 13.21 9.33
C GLY A 101 -13.41 13.08 10.29
N ASP A 102 -12.91 11.86 10.51
CA ASP A 102 -11.75 11.56 11.36
C ASP A 102 -10.58 10.97 10.55
N SER A 103 -10.49 11.31 9.26
CA SER A 103 -9.51 10.73 8.35
C SER A 103 -8.29 11.62 8.17
N THR A 104 -7.11 11.10 8.56
CA THR A 104 -5.80 11.69 8.24
C THR A 104 -5.65 11.98 6.73
N ARG A 105 -6.19 11.09 5.88
CA ARG A 105 -6.17 11.25 4.42
C ARG A 105 -7.01 12.41 3.95
N TYR A 106 -8.21 12.56 4.52
CA TYR A 106 -9.09 13.66 4.21
C TYR A 106 -8.43 15.01 4.56
N LEU A 107 -7.79 15.10 5.73
CA LEU A 107 -7.05 16.30 6.15
C LEU A 107 -5.89 16.63 5.20
N ALA A 108 -5.14 15.63 4.73
CA ALA A 108 -4.11 15.85 3.73
C ALA A 108 -4.72 16.35 2.41
N HIS A 109 -5.79 15.70 1.95
CA HIS A 109 -6.44 15.99 0.68
C HIS A 109 -6.96 17.43 0.58
N ILE A 110 -7.63 17.95 1.62
CA ILE A 110 -8.11 19.34 1.64
C ILE A 110 -6.99 20.38 1.60
N LEU A 111 -5.76 19.99 1.99
CA LEU A 111 -4.57 20.83 1.91
C LEU A 111 -3.80 20.67 0.59
N GLY A 112 -4.35 19.89 -0.37
CA GLY A 112 -3.71 19.54 -1.63
C GLY A 112 -2.63 18.47 -1.49
N GLY A 113 -2.64 17.74 -0.38
CA GLY A 113 -1.69 16.68 -0.09
C GLY A 113 -2.00 15.37 -0.80
N VAL A 114 -0.96 14.64 -1.18
CA VAL A 114 -1.05 13.31 -1.81
C VAL A 114 -0.39 12.29 -0.91
N GLU A 115 -1.14 11.25 -0.51
CA GLU A 115 -0.57 10.11 0.20
C GLU A 115 0.33 9.30 -0.72
N VAL A 116 1.53 8.97 -0.22
CA VAL A 116 2.49 8.10 -0.91
C VAL A 116 2.94 6.91 -0.06
N LYS A 117 2.53 6.87 1.21
CA LYS A 117 2.79 5.76 2.14
C LYS A 117 1.74 5.76 3.25
N ALA A 118 1.18 4.59 3.51
CA ALA A 118 0.50 4.29 4.76
C ALA A 118 0.68 2.82 5.13
N VAL A 119 1.34 2.59 6.27
CA VAL A 119 1.57 1.27 6.84
C VAL A 119 1.16 1.29 8.30
N TYR A 120 0.34 0.33 8.72
CA TYR A 120 -0.12 0.21 10.11
C TYR A 120 0.36 -1.10 10.70
N GLU A 121 1.06 -1.01 11.82
CA GLU A 121 1.53 -2.15 12.62
C GLU A 121 1.68 -1.72 14.08
N ASP A 122 1.49 -2.66 15.00
CA ASP A 122 1.66 -2.45 16.45
C ASP A 122 0.95 -1.20 17.01
N GLY A 123 -0.20 -0.85 16.42
CA GLY A 123 -1.03 0.31 16.77
C GLY A 123 -0.48 1.67 16.39
N VAL A 124 0.57 1.71 15.57
CA VAL A 124 1.17 2.94 15.02
C VAL A 124 0.85 3.03 13.53
N GLU A 125 0.57 4.26 13.08
CA GLU A 125 0.40 4.57 11.67
C GLU A 125 1.65 5.24 11.11
N HIS A 126 2.28 4.61 10.13
CA HIS A 126 3.45 5.14 9.43
C HIS A 126 3.02 5.80 8.13
N TRP A 127 3.03 7.13 8.13
CA TRP A 127 2.53 7.95 7.05
C TRP A 127 3.63 8.55 6.20
N GLY A 128 3.32 8.79 4.93
CA GLY A 128 4.13 9.61 4.03
C GLY A 128 3.23 10.38 3.07
N PHE A 129 3.43 11.68 2.99
CA PHE A 129 2.63 12.59 2.18
C PHE A 129 3.52 13.54 1.38
N LEU A 130 2.96 14.02 0.28
CA LEU A 130 3.50 15.11 -0.53
C LEU A 130 2.60 16.32 -0.42
N PHE A 131 3.21 17.50 -0.37
CA PHE A 131 2.49 18.76 -0.35
C PHE A 131 3.06 19.73 -1.39
N PRO A 132 2.22 20.65 -1.90
CA PRO A 132 2.67 21.66 -2.87
C PRO A 132 3.56 22.73 -2.23
N SER A 133 3.57 22.86 -0.90
CA SER A 133 4.44 23.78 -0.16
C SER A 133 4.66 23.33 1.29
N SER A 134 5.76 23.80 1.88
CA SER A 134 6.12 23.49 3.27
C SER A 134 5.10 24.07 4.26
N GLU A 135 4.45 25.19 3.90
CA GLU A 135 3.35 25.77 4.67
C GLU A 135 2.15 24.80 4.79
N LYS A 136 1.79 24.12 3.68
CA LYS A 136 0.72 23.12 3.68
C LYS A 136 1.13 21.88 4.47
N ALA A 137 2.36 21.41 4.32
CA ALA A 137 2.90 20.29 5.11
C ALA A 137 2.88 20.60 6.62
N TYR A 138 3.32 21.79 7.03
CA TYR A 138 3.29 22.22 8.42
C TYR A 138 1.86 22.31 8.97
N SER A 139 0.95 22.92 8.20
CA SER A 139 -0.47 23.02 8.57
C SER A 139 -1.08 21.62 8.79
N PHE A 140 -0.76 20.69 7.89
CA PHE A 140 -1.21 19.30 8.00
C PHE A 140 -0.71 18.62 9.28
N ILE A 141 0.60 18.67 9.55
CA ILE A 141 1.17 18.07 10.77
C ILE A 141 0.54 18.67 12.03
N SER A 142 0.30 19.99 12.05
CA SER A 142 -0.37 20.67 13.16
C SER A 142 -1.79 20.14 13.39
N MET A 143 -2.58 19.97 12.32
CA MET A 143 -3.94 19.45 12.38
C MET A 143 -4.01 17.98 12.82
N VAL A 144 -3.11 17.14 12.33
CA VAL A 144 -3.05 15.72 12.72
C VAL A 144 -2.62 15.58 14.19
N ASN A 145 -1.67 16.39 14.63
CA ASN A 145 -1.19 16.39 16.00
C ASN A 145 -2.21 16.94 17.02
N SER A 146 -3.32 17.57 16.59
CA SER A 146 -4.42 17.91 17.50
C SER A 146 -5.37 16.74 17.77
N HIS A 147 -5.30 15.65 16.98
CA HIS A 147 -6.17 14.47 17.09
C HIS A 147 -5.42 13.21 17.58
N GLY A 148 -4.10 13.31 17.73
CA GLY A 148 -3.26 12.22 18.20
C GLY A 148 -1.84 12.71 18.48
N LYS A 149 -0.87 11.78 18.48
CA LYS A 149 0.53 12.12 18.72
C LYS A 149 1.38 11.81 17.51
N VAL A 150 1.97 12.84 16.92
CA VAL A 150 2.95 12.72 15.84
C VAL A 150 4.35 12.56 16.43
N SER A 151 5.16 11.66 15.86
CA SER A 151 6.58 11.49 16.19
C SER A 151 7.42 11.09 14.98
N HIS A 152 8.74 11.11 15.12
CA HIS A 152 9.71 10.69 14.09
C HIS A 152 9.51 11.38 12.73
N VAL A 153 9.16 12.67 12.75
CA VAL A 153 8.97 13.47 11.54
C VAL A 153 10.26 13.56 10.74
N LYS A 154 10.17 13.27 9.44
CA LYS A 154 11.21 13.45 8.44
C LYS A 154 10.66 14.30 7.32
N GLU A 155 11.41 15.31 6.93
CA GLU A 155 11.04 16.24 5.88
C GLU A 155 12.08 16.18 4.76
N GLY A 156 11.63 16.41 3.53
CA GLY A 156 12.49 16.45 2.37
C GLY A 156 11.80 17.07 1.17
N ARG A 157 12.54 17.19 0.07
CA ARG A 157 12.02 17.66 -1.22
C ARG A 157 12.12 16.51 -2.21
N VAL A 158 11.06 16.28 -2.97
CA VAL A 158 11.02 15.22 -3.99
C VAL A 158 10.44 15.75 -5.28
N THR A 159 10.89 15.16 -6.38
CA THR A 159 10.37 15.43 -7.73
C THR A 159 9.36 14.37 -8.14
N ILE A 160 8.59 14.63 -9.19
CA ILE A 160 7.67 13.63 -9.75
C ILE A 160 8.41 12.34 -10.17
N ASP A 161 9.64 12.47 -10.68
CA ASP A 161 10.45 11.32 -11.10
C ASP A 161 10.81 10.41 -9.92
N ASP A 162 10.94 10.96 -8.70
CA ASP A 162 11.17 10.18 -7.48
C ASP A 162 9.92 9.39 -7.04
N LEU A 163 8.73 9.76 -7.53
CA LEU A 163 7.45 9.15 -7.17
C LEU A 163 7.07 7.99 -8.08
N ILE A 164 7.42 8.06 -9.37
CA ILE A 164 7.09 7.02 -10.35
C ILE A 164 7.53 5.62 -9.87
N PRO A 165 8.78 5.40 -9.41
CA PRO A 165 9.21 4.10 -8.91
C PRO A 165 8.39 3.62 -7.70
N ARG A 166 7.94 4.56 -6.84
CA ARG A 166 7.13 4.23 -5.66
C ARG A 166 5.74 3.75 -6.06
N VAL A 167 5.07 4.47 -6.96
CA VAL A 167 3.76 4.07 -7.51
C VAL A 167 3.86 2.71 -8.20
N MET A 168 4.88 2.51 -9.04
CA MET A 168 5.07 1.24 -9.74
C MET A 168 5.35 0.07 -8.77
N LYS A 169 6.05 0.33 -7.67
CA LYS A 169 6.28 -0.70 -6.63
C LYS A 169 4.98 -1.16 -5.99
N MET A 170 3.94 -0.33 -5.92
CA MET A 170 2.65 -0.71 -5.32
C MET A 170 1.96 -1.83 -6.09
N ALA A 171 2.15 -1.91 -7.42
CA ALA A 171 1.64 -3.02 -8.23
C ALA A 171 2.17 -4.39 -7.77
N THR A 172 3.37 -4.43 -7.18
CA THR A 172 3.95 -5.68 -6.66
C THR A 172 3.25 -6.21 -5.41
N LEU A 173 2.48 -5.38 -4.70
CA LEU A 173 1.73 -5.77 -3.50
C LEU A 173 0.57 -6.73 -3.83
N LEU A 174 0.11 -6.75 -5.07
CA LEU A 174 -0.94 -7.67 -5.54
C LEU A 174 -0.44 -9.10 -5.78
N LEU A 175 0.88 -9.29 -5.79
CA LEU A 175 1.50 -10.59 -5.97
C LEU A 175 1.52 -11.35 -4.64
N SER A 176 1.29 -12.67 -4.72
CA SER A 176 1.54 -13.54 -3.57
C SER A 176 3.04 -13.54 -3.23
N PRO A 177 3.44 -13.90 -2.00
CA PRO A 177 4.86 -13.99 -1.64
C PRO A 177 5.65 -14.93 -2.55
N GLY A 178 5.04 -16.04 -2.97
CA GLY A 178 5.66 -17.00 -3.89
C GLY A 178 5.86 -16.40 -5.29
N GLU A 179 4.84 -15.71 -5.80
CA GLU A 179 4.89 -14.98 -7.07
C GLU A 179 5.95 -13.89 -7.07
N LEU A 180 5.96 -13.02 -6.04
CA LEU A 180 6.94 -11.95 -5.93
C LEU A 180 8.37 -12.50 -5.85
N LYS A 181 8.59 -13.52 -5.03
CA LYS A 181 9.90 -14.20 -4.92
C LYS A 181 10.33 -14.79 -6.24
N ALA A 182 9.44 -15.50 -6.94
CA ALA A 182 9.70 -16.10 -8.24
C ALA A 182 10.05 -15.05 -9.29
N MET A 183 9.27 -13.97 -9.40
CA MET A 183 9.48 -12.89 -10.37
C MET A 183 10.81 -12.18 -10.13
N LYS A 184 11.10 -11.79 -8.87
CA LYS A 184 12.37 -11.15 -8.52
C LYS A 184 13.56 -12.05 -8.84
N TYR A 185 13.48 -13.32 -8.46
CA TYR A 185 14.56 -14.28 -8.70
C TYR A 185 14.78 -14.53 -10.20
N ALA A 186 13.70 -14.70 -10.95
CA ALA A 186 13.77 -14.85 -12.41
C ALA A 186 14.42 -13.62 -13.08
N TYR A 187 14.04 -12.41 -12.66
CA TYR A 187 14.68 -11.17 -13.12
C TYR A 187 16.17 -11.13 -12.79
N ASP A 188 16.54 -11.29 -11.53
CA ASP A 188 17.94 -11.21 -11.05
C ASP A 188 18.85 -12.23 -11.78
N ARG A 189 18.33 -13.41 -12.11
CA ARG A 189 19.08 -14.46 -12.81
C ARG A 189 19.08 -14.33 -14.33
N GLY A 190 18.44 -13.31 -14.89
CA GLY A 190 18.41 -13.04 -16.34
C GLY A 190 17.49 -13.97 -17.12
N PHE A 191 16.40 -14.44 -16.51
CA PHE A 191 15.41 -15.28 -17.17
C PHE A 191 14.62 -14.55 -18.26
N PHE A 192 14.39 -13.25 -18.08
CA PHE A 192 13.63 -12.41 -19.00
C PHE A 192 14.51 -11.76 -20.09
N GLU A 193 15.81 -12.03 -20.10
CA GLU A 193 16.75 -11.45 -21.07
C GLU A 193 16.77 -12.20 -22.40
N VAL A 194 17.32 -11.54 -23.42
CA VAL A 194 17.52 -12.10 -24.76
C VAL A 194 19.02 -11.95 -25.13
N PRO A 195 19.81 -13.05 -25.17
CA PRO A 195 19.43 -14.43 -24.83
C PRO A 195 19.23 -14.63 -23.32
N ARG A 196 18.43 -15.63 -22.93
CA ARG A 196 18.20 -15.96 -21.51
C ARG A 196 19.47 -16.50 -20.87
N ARG A 197 19.87 -15.97 -19.70
CA ARG A 197 21.02 -16.47 -18.92
C ARG A 197 20.71 -17.77 -18.16
N ILE A 198 19.44 -18.01 -17.83
CA ILE A 198 19.00 -19.20 -17.10
C ILE A 198 17.69 -19.73 -17.68
N ARG A 199 17.50 -21.06 -17.62
CA ARG A 199 16.26 -21.73 -18.00
C ARG A 199 15.38 -21.99 -16.77
N LEU A 200 14.09 -22.23 -17.02
CA LEU A 200 13.09 -22.41 -15.96
C LEU A 200 13.40 -23.58 -15.02
N ASP A 201 13.96 -24.66 -15.56
CA ASP A 201 14.45 -25.83 -14.80
C ASP A 201 15.62 -25.49 -13.88
N GLY A 202 16.57 -24.67 -14.36
CA GLY A 202 17.67 -24.16 -13.53
C GLY A 202 17.17 -23.32 -12.36
N LEU A 203 16.26 -22.38 -12.63
CA LEU A 203 15.63 -21.56 -11.60
C LEU A 203 14.86 -22.39 -10.57
N ALA A 204 14.08 -23.36 -11.02
CA ALA A 204 13.28 -24.22 -10.14
C ALA A 204 14.17 -25.01 -9.18
N LYS A 205 15.30 -25.53 -9.70
CA LYS A 205 16.32 -26.20 -8.90
C LYS A 205 16.95 -25.26 -7.85
N GLU A 206 17.31 -24.04 -8.25
CA GLU A 206 17.88 -23.05 -7.33
C GLU A 206 16.90 -22.60 -6.25
N LEU A 207 15.60 -22.54 -6.55
CA LEU A 207 14.55 -22.15 -5.60
C LEU A 207 14.03 -23.31 -4.74
N GLY A 208 14.43 -24.55 -5.03
CA GLY A 208 13.95 -25.74 -4.32
C GLY A 208 12.46 -26.02 -4.51
N ILE A 209 11.89 -25.64 -5.66
CA ILE A 209 10.48 -25.88 -6.00
C ILE A 209 10.35 -26.64 -7.32
N SER A 210 9.18 -27.24 -7.58
CA SER A 210 8.95 -27.91 -8.86
C SER A 210 8.92 -26.90 -10.02
N LYS A 211 9.32 -27.33 -11.22
CA LYS A 211 9.23 -26.52 -12.43
C LYS A 211 7.79 -26.05 -12.70
N ALA A 212 6.80 -26.90 -12.44
CA ALA A 212 5.39 -26.56 -12.59
C ALA A 212 4.93 -25.47 -11.60
N THR A 213 5.40 -25.55 -10.35
CA THR A 213 5.13 -24.51 -9.34
C THR A 213 5.74 -23.17 -9.75
N LEU A 214 7.00 -23.17 -10.22
CA LEU A 214 7.66 -21.96 -10.67
C LEU A 214 6.96 -21.34 -11.91
N ASP A 215 6.58 -22.18 -12.89
CA ASP A 215 5.84 -21.72 -14.07
C ASP A 215 4.51 -21.06 -13.68
N SER A 216 3.76 -21.70 -12.77
CA SER A 216 2.50 -21.16 -12.24
C SER A 216 2.69 -19.81 -11.56
N TYR A 217 3.70 -19.69 -10.68
CA TYR A 217 4.01 -18.40 -10.02
C TYR A 217 4.36 -17.30 -11.02
N ILE A 218 5.20 -17.58 -12.02
CA ILE A 218 5.57 -16.57 -13.02
C ILE A 218 4.34 -16.20 -13.86
N ARG A 219 3.57 -17.17 -14.37
CA ARG A 219 2.39 -16.92 -15.19
C ARG A 219 1.32 -16.11 -14.45
N ASN A 220 1.01 -16.48 -13.21
CA ASN A 220 0.01 -15.78 -12.41
C ASN A 220 0.47 -14.36 -12.08
N ALA A 221 1.75 -14.16 -11.79
CA ALA A 221 2.29 -12.82 -11.56
C ALA A 221 2.20 -11.95 -12.81
N VAL A 222 2.57 -12.50 -13.97
CA VAL A 222 2.47 -11.81 -15.26
C VAL A 222 1.01 -11.48 -15.59
N ASP A 223 0.07 -12.42 -15.43
CA ASP A 223 -1.36 -12.18 -15.64
C ASP A 223 -1.91 -11.05 -14.74
N LYS A 224 -1.55 -11.03 -13.45
CA LYS A 224 -1.95 -9.95 -12.53
C LYS A 224 -1.42 -8.59 -12.95
N ILE A 225 -0.15 -8.51 -13.37
CA ILE A 225 0.47 -7.26 -13.83
C ILE A 225 -0.17 -6.81 -15.14
N ILE A 226 -0.35 -7.72 -16.11
CA ILE A 226 -1.01 -7.44 -17.39
C ILE A 226 -2.44 -6.95 -17.15
N ARG A 227 -3.23 -7.62 -16.31
CA ARG A 227 -4.58 -7.16 -15.95
C ARG A 227 -4.56 -5.76 -15.35
N ALA A 228 -3.63 -5.45 -14.46
CA ALA A 228 -3.52 -4.10 -13.91
C ALA A 228 -3.18 -3.03 -14.96
N MET A 229 -2.54 -3.41 -16.08
CA MET A 229 -2.20 -2.50 -17.18
C MET A 229 -3.30 -2.37 -18.25
N PHE A 230 -4.12 -3.39 -18.43
CA PHE A 230 -5.15 -3.46 -19.49
C PHE A 230 -6.59 -3.48 -18.96
N ILE A 231 -6.81 -3.11 -17.69
CA ILE A 231 -8.17 -2.73 -17.25
C ILE A 231 -8.45 -1.38 -17.92
N ASP A 232 -9.11 -1.43 -19.09
CA ASP A 232 -9.64 -0.25 -19.76
C ASP A 232 -10.86 0.29 -18.98
N GLU A 233 -11.04 1.61 -19.00
CA GLU A 233 -12.20 2.31 -18.42
C GLU A 233 -13.54 1.83 -19.02
N ASP A 234 -13.50 1.22 -20.21
CA ASP A 234 -14.67 0.67 -20.93
C ASP A 234 -15.34 -0.53 -20.22
N TYR A 235 -14.71 -1.13 -19.20
CA TYR A 235 -15.33 -2.20 -18.40
C TYR A 235 -16.23 -1.71 -17.26
N LEU A 236 -16.28 -0.39 -17.01
CA LEU A 236 -17.11 0.22 -15.97
C LEU A 236 -18.33 0.98 -16.52
N ALA A 237 -18.58 0.90 -17.84
CA ALA A 237 -19.77 1.44 -18.51
C ALA A 237 -20.94 0.44 -18.53
#